data_AF-A0A920MDY1-F1
#
_entry.id   AF-A0A920MDY1-F1
#
_cell.length_a   1.000
_cell.length_b   1.000
_cell.length_c   1.000
_cell.angle_alpha   90.00
_cell.angle_beta   90.00
_cell.angle_gamma   90.00
#
_symmetry.space_group_name_H-M   'P 1'
#
loop_
_entity.id
_entity.type
_entity.pdbx_description
1 polymer ?
#
loop_
_entity_poly.entity_id
_entity_poly.type
_entity_poly.pdbx_seq_one_letter_code
_entity_poly.pdbx_strand_id
1 'polypeptide(L)'
;MLIPFAVLSLKSFGFFFSGLGANPVEAIIHDTGLWGIRFLMITLLITPIAYYSGNRSIAKLGKPVGLMAFFYVLNHFLSYALIDQAADLGVIMVDIIETPYLIVGWGGFLCLLGVASVSFKRLENWFNQNRSTIRGLV
;
A
#
# COMPACT_ATOMS: atom_id res chain seq x y z
N MET A 1 -4.07 19.35 -0.14
CA MET A 1 -3.82 17.89 -0.16
C MET A 1 -3.01 17.38 1.05
N LEU A 2 -2.63 18.24 2.00
CA LEU A 2 -2.03 17.88 3.30
C LEU A 2 -3.05 17.60 4.40
N ILE A 3 -4.35 17.53 4.07
CA ILE A 3 -5.44 17.44 5.05
C ILE A 3 -5.27 16.20 5.97
N PRO A 4 -4.87 15.01 5.47
CA PRO A 4 -4.65 13.86 6.36
C PRO A 4 -3.43 14.04 7.26
N PHE A 5 -2.35 14.62 6.75
CA PHE A 5 -1.12 14.89 7.50
C PHE A 5 -1.33 15.98 8.56
N ALA A 6 -2.08 17.04 8.24
CA ALA A 6 -2.44 18.10 9.18
C ALA A 6 -3.41 17.61 10.26
N VAL A 7 -4.37 16.74 9.92
CA VAL A 7 -5.26 16.10 10.91
C VAL A 7 -4.50 15.09 11.78
N LEU A 8 -3.49 14.39 11.24
CA LEU A 8 -2.61 13.50 12.00
C LEU A 8 -1.64 14.27 12.90
N SER A 9 -1.01 15.35 12.42
CA SER A 9 -0.17 16.23 13.25
C SER A 9 -0.98 16.94 14.34
N LEU A 10 -2.22 17.34 14.06
CA LEU A 10 -3.11 17.94 15.07
C LEU A 10 -3.59 16.90 16.09
N LYS A 11 -3.90 15.66 15.68
CA LYS A 11 -4.26 14.56 16.59
C LYS A 11 -3.07 14.03 17.40
N SER A 12 -1.86 14.04 16.85
CA SER A 12 -0.65 13.64 17.57
C SER A 12 -0.13 14.72 18.52
N PHE A 13 -0.37 16.02 18.24
CA PHE A 13 0.11 17.12 19.08
C PHE A 13 -0.94 17.65 20.06
N GLY A 14 -2.23 17.39 19.82
CA GLY A 14 -3.34 17.86 20.65
C GLY A 14 -4.28 16.75 21.06
N PHE A 15 -4.10 16.28 22.30
CA PHE A 15 -5.17 15.76 23.14
C PHE A 15 -5.83 14.45 22.66
N PHE A 16 -5.27 13.31 23.06
CA PHE A 16 -5.97 12.24 23.81
C PHE A 16 -4.95 11.10 24.04
N PHE A 17 -4.07 11.30 25.04
CA PHE A 17 -3.38 10.23 25.76
C PHE A 17 -4.35 9.42 26.64
N SER A 18 -5.56 9.19 26.14
CA SER A 18 -6.69 8.63 26.89
C SER A 18 -7.49 7.64 26.02
N GLY A 19 -6.81 7.03 25.05
CA GLY A 19 -7.34 5.94 24.21
C GLY A 19 -6.28 4.96 23.71
N LEU A 20 -5.03 5.09 24.13
CA LEU A 20 -4.01 4.06 23.92
C LEU A 20 -4.40 2.87 24.81
N GLY A 21 -5.01 1.84 24.23
CA GLY A 21 -5.08 0.53 24.87
C GLY A 21 -3.68 0.03 25.26
N ALA A 22 -3.63 -1.09 25.98
CA ALA A 22 -2.44 -1.60 26.68
C ALA A 22 -1.17 -1.85 25.81
N ASN A 23 -1.24 -1.75 24.48
CA ASN A 23 -0.10 -1.94 23.59
C ASN A 23 -0.04 -0.88 22.45
N PRO A 24 0.92 0.07 22.48
CA PRO A 24 1.05 1.11 21.46
C PRO A 24 1.47 0.58 20.08
N VAL A 25 2.08 -0.61 20.00
CA VAL A 25 2.50 -1.24 18.73
C VAL A 25 1.28 -1.69 17.92
N GLU A 26 0.34 -2.35 18.59
CA GLU A 26 -0.90 -2.83 17.98
C GLU A 26 -1.73 -1.68 17.39
N ALA A 27 -1.77 -0.54 18.08
CA ALA A 27 -2.44 0.66 17.57
C ALA A 27 -1.83 1.18 16.26
N ILE A 28 -0.50 1.19 16.15
CA ILE A 28 0.21 1.62 14.93
C ILE A 28 -0.09 0.66 13.78
N ILE A 29 -0.05 -0.65 14.04
CA ILE A 29 -0.35 -1.67 13.03
C ILE A 29 -1.79 -1.52 12.54
N HIS A 30 -2.75 -1.40 13.45
CA HIS A 30 -4.16 -1.27 13.09
C HIS A 30 -4.46 0.02 12.29
N ASP A 31 -3.92 1.16 12.73
CA ASP A 31 -4.12 2.43 12.03
C ASP A 31 -3.48 2.43 10.64
N THR A 32 -2.24 1.95 10.52
CA THR A 32 -1.55 1.87 9.22
C THR A 32 -2.26 0.93 8.25
N GLY A 33 -2.81 -0.19 8.76
CA GLY A 33 -3.64 -1.11 7.97
C GLY A 33 -4.94 -0.48 7.48
N LEU A 34 -5.66 0.24 8.35
CA LEU A 34 -6.90 0.92 8.00
C LEU A 34 -6.69 2.01 6.95
N TRP A 35 -5.61 2.78 7.06
CA TRP A 35 -5.22 3.76 6.04
C TRP A 35 -4.82 3.09 4.73
N GLY A 36 -4.08 1.98 4.78
CA GLY A 36 -3.73 1.17 3.60
C GLY A 36 -4.97 0.74 2.80
N ILE A 37 -5.97 0.16 3.47
CA ILE A 37 -7.23 -0.29 2.84
C ILE A 37 -8.00 0.90 2.25
N ARG A 38 -8.07 2.04 2.95
CA ARG A 38 -8.73 3.25 2.44
C ARG A 38 -8.09 3.75 1.14
N PHE A 39 -6.75 3.85 1.10
CA PHE A 39 -6.06 4.26 -0.12
C PHE A 39 -6.21 3.24 -1.24
N LEU A 40 -6.25 1.94 -0.92
CA LEU A 40 -6.49 0.89 -1.91
C LEU A 40 -7.90 0.97 -2.50
N MET A 41 -8.92 1.17 -1.65
CA MET A 41 -10.31 1.39 -2.07
C MET A 41 -10.44 2.64 -2.96
N ILE A 42 -9.81 3.76 -2.57
CA ILE A 42 -9.78 4.98 -3.39
C ILE A 42 -9.10 4.70 -4.73
N THR A 43 -7.98 3.98 -4.74
CA THR A 43 -7.25 3.62 -5.97
C THR A 43 -8.14 2.81 -6.92
N LEU A 44 -8.85 1.81 -6.40
CA LEU A 44 -9.78 0.99 -7.18
C LEU A 44 -10.98 1.79 -7.69
N LEU A 45 -11.45 2.80 -6.94
CA LEU A 45 -12.55 3.68 -7.33
C LEU A 45 -12.14 4.71 -8.39
N ILE A 46 -10.87 5.09 -8.49
CA ILE A 46 -10.41 6.05 -9.50
C ILE A 46 -10.68 5.55 -10.92
N THR A 47 -10.50 4.24 -11.18
CA THR A 47 -10.73 3.63 -12.49
C THR A 47 -12.20 3.72 -12.95
N PRO A 48 -13.21 3.26 -12.20
CA PRO A 48 -14.61 3.41 -12.60
C PRO A 48 -15.04 4.88 -12.64
N ILE A 49 -14.57 5.72 -11.72
CA ILE A 49 -14.89 7.17 -11.75
C ILE A 49 -14.35 7.82 -13.03
N ALA A 50 -13.12 7.51 -13.42
CA ALA A 50 -12.53 8.04 -14.66
C ALA A 50 -13.28 7.54 -15.91
N TYR A 51 -13.78 6.30 -15.87
CA TYR A 51 -14.60 5.73 -16.95
C TYR A 51 -15.94 6.46 -17.11
N TYR A 52 -16.72 6.61 -16.02
CA TYR A 52 -18.02 7.28 -16.06
C TYR A 52 -17.92 8.79 -16.30
N SER A 53 -16.88 9.44 -15.76
CA SER A 53 -16.68 10.89 -15.91
C SER A 53 -16.11 11.28 -17.29
N GLY A 54 -15.61 10.33 -18.09
CA GLY A 54 -14.95 10.59 -19.37
C GLY A 54 -13.65 11.40 -19.26
N ASN A 55 -13.19 11.74 -18.06
CA ASN A 55 -12.08 12.65 -17.83
C ASN A 55 -10.77 11.90 -17.58
N ARG A 56 -9.89 11.89 -18.59
CA ARG A 56 -8.56 11.28 -18.50
C ARG A 56 -7.66 11.87 -17.41
N SER A 57 -7.94 13.08 -16.91
CA SER A 57 -7.17 13.67 -15.81
C SER A 57 -7.40 12.93 -14.49
N ILE A 58 -8.57 12.34 -14.29
CA ILE A 58 -8.88 11.54 -13.09
C ILE A 58 -8.10 10.22 -13.12
N ALA A 59 -8.01 9.58 -14.30
CA ALA A 59 -7.20 8.36 -14.47
C ALA A 59 -5.72 8.57 -14.09
N LYS A 60 -5.17 9.78 -14.29
CA LYS A 60 -3.79 10.11 -13.92
C LYS A 60 -3.56 10.13 -12.40
N LEU A 61 -4.61 10.34 -11.60
CA LEU A 61 -4.53 10.35 -10.14
C LEU A 61 -4.41 8.93 -9.56
N GLY A 62 -4.73 7.88 -10.32
CA GLY A 62 -4.68 6.50 -9.84
C GLY A 62 -3.26 6.05 -9.48
N LYS A 63 -2.27 6.43 -10.30
CA LYS A 63 -0.85 6.04 -10.09
C LYS A 63 -0.26 6.57 -8.78
N PRO A 64 -0.31 7.88 -8.46
CA PRO A 64 0.24 8.38 -7.20
C PRO A 64 -0.54 7.89 -5.97
N VAL A 65 -1.86 7.73 -6.07
CA VAL A 65 -2.69 7.23 -4.95
C VAL A 65 -2.41 5.75 -4.68
N GLY A 66 -2.23 4.93 -5.71
CA GLY A 66 -1.84 3.53 -5.57
C GLY A 66 -0.45 3.35 -4.97
N LEU A 67 0.50 4.25 -5.29
CA LEU A 67 1.81 4.25 -4.67
C LEU A 67 1.74 4.59 -3.17
N MET A 68 0.84 5.50 -2.77
CA MET A 68 0.59 5.80 -1.36
C MET A 68 -0.03 4.61 -0.63
N ALA A 69 -0.98 3.90 -1.27
CA ALA A 69 -1.54 2.67 -0.72
C ALA A 69 -0.44 1.63 -0.46
N PHE A 70 0.47 1.44 -1.42
CA PHE A 70 1.62 0.55 -1.26
C PHE A 70 2.52 0.96 -0.10
N PHE A 71 2.84 2.25 0.05
CA PHE A 71 3.66 2.73 1.16
C PHE A 71 3.04 2.42 2.53
N TYR A 72 1.74 2.66 2.71
CA TYR A 72 1.06 2.35 3.97
C TYR A 72 0.98 0.85 4.25
N VAL A 73 0.69 0.04 3.23
CA VAL A 73 0.66 -1.42 3.37
C VAL A 73 2.05 -1.98 3.69
N LEU A 74 3.11 -1.49 3.02
CA LEU A 74 4.48 -1.88 3.32
C LEU A 74 4.86 -1.51 4.77
N ASN A 75 4.50 -0.32 5.24
CA ASN A 75 4.75 0.08 6.61
C ASN A 75 3.98 -0.81 7.61
N HIS A 76 2.72 -1.15 7.32
CA HIS A 76 1.92 -2.06 8.13
C HIS A 76 2.59 -3.44 8.25
N PHE A 77 3.03 -4.02 7.12
CA PHE A 77 3.76 -5.30 7.10
C PHE A 77 5.09 -5.22 7.86
N LEU A 78 5.82 -4.12 7.71
CA LEU A 78 7.10 -3.93 8.38
C LEU A 78 6.93 -3.77 9.90
N SER A 79 5.91 -3.03 10.33
CA SER A 79 5.57 -2.88 11.75
C SER A 79 5.15 -4.23 12.36
N TYR A 80 4.33 -5.01 11.67
CA TYR A 80 4.00 -6.38 12.10
C TYR A 80 5.25 -7.28 12.15
N ALA A 81 6.00 -7.38 11.06
CA ALA A 81 7.12 -8.33 10.98
C ALA A 81 8.28 -7.98 11.91
N LEU A 82 8.64 -6.70 12.05
CA LEU A 82 9.80 -6.28 12.85
C LEU A 82 9.46 -5.99 14.31
N ILE A 83 8.29 -5.39 14.58
CA ILE A 83 7.96 -4.87 15.92
C ILE A 83 7.11 -5.86 16.69
N ASP A 84 6.10 -6.45 16.06
CA ASP A 84 5.19 -7.42 16.70
C ASP A 84 5.86 -8.79 16.78
N GLN A 85 6.42 -9.27 15.66
CA GLN A 85 6.95 -10.64 15.54
C GLN A 85 8.48 -10.71 15.70
N ALA A 86 9.14 -9.60 16.02
CA ALA A 86 10.58 -9.50 16.26
C ALA A 86 11.47 -10.10 15.14
N ALA A 87 10.97 -10.11 13.90
CA ALA A 87 11.58 -10.75 12.74
C ALA A 87 11.75 -12.28 12.84
N ASP A 88 10.98 -12.96 13.68
CA ASP A 88 10.94 -14.43 13.74
C ASP A 88 10.12 -14.99 12.58
N LEU A 89 10.82 -15.44 11.54
CA LEU A 89 10.21 -16.02 10.35
C LEU A 89 9.41 -17.30 10.63
N GLY A 90 9.74 -18.05 11.70
CA GLY A 90 9.00 -19.25 12.08
C GLY A 90 7.62 -18.90 12.62
N VAL A 91 7.56 -17.92 13.52
CA VAL A 91 6.30 -17.43 14.09
C VAL A 91 5.43 -16.77 13.01
N ILE A 92 6.04 -15.97 12.13
CA ILE A 92 5.33 -15.33 11.01
C ILE A 92 4.67 -16.37 10.10
N MET A 93 5.37 -17.45 9.75
CA MET A 93 4.82 -18.49 8.86
C MET A 93 3.66 -19.25 9.50
N VAL A 94 3.77 -19.58 10.80
CA VAL A 94 2.68 -20.23 11.54
C VAL A 94 1.47 -19.30 11.60
N ASP A 95 1.67 -18.03 11.93
CA ASP A 95 0.59 -17.04 12.03
C ASP A 95 -0.12 -16.81 10.68
N ILE A 96 0.63 -16.76 9.57
CA ILE A 96 0.03 -16.64 8.22
C ILE A 96 -0.89 -17.83 7.90
N ILE A 97 -0.53 -19.04 8.35
CA ILE A 97 -1.31 -20.26 8.08
C ILE A 97 -2.51 -20.37 9.01
N GLU A 98 -2.32 -20.04 10.29
CA GLU A 98 -3.37 -20.12 11.31
C GLU A 98 -4.41 -19.00 11.18
N THR A 99 -4.06 -17.92 10.48
CA THR A 99 -4.86 -16.70 10.43
C THR A 99 -5.29 -16.35 8.99
N PRO A 100 -6.47 -16.81 8.53
CA PRO A 100 -6.89 -16.70 7.13
C PRO A 100 -6.97 -15.27 6.59
N TYR A 101 -7.26 -14.29 7.45
CA TYR A 101 -7.33 -12.89 7.03
C TYR A 101 -5.97 -12.29 6.68
N LEU A 102 -4.86 -12.80 7.26
CA LEU A 102 -3.51 -12.38 6.89
C LEU A 102 -3.16 -12.78 5.46
N ILE A 103 -3.65 -13.92 4.99
CA ILE A 103 -3.42 -14.42 3.62
C ILE A 103 -3.93 -13.42 2.57
N VAL A 104 -5.11 -12.84 2.81
CA VAL A 104 -5.68 -11.83 1.91
C VAL A 104 -4.82 -10.56 1.88
N GLY A 105 -4.31 -10.14 3.05
CA GLY A 105 -3.38 -9.02 3.15
C GLY A 105 -2.07 -9.27 2.39
N TRP A 106 -1.50 -10.47 2.54
CA TRP A 106 -0.28 -10.89 1.83
C TRP A 106 -0.50 -10.95 0.32
N GLY A 107 -1.64 -11.47 -0.14
CA GLY A 107 -2.01 -11.46 -1.56
C GLY A 107 -2.11 -10.04 -2.11
N GLY A 108 -2.74 -9.12 -1.37
CA GLY A 108 -2.81 -7.71 -1.72
C GLY A 108 -1.42 -7.05 -1.79
N PHE A 109 -0.54 -7.35 -0.83
CA PHE A 109 0.83 -6.85 -0.82
C PHE A 109 1.64 -7.33 -2.02
N LEU A 110 1.58 -8.62 -2.37
CA LEU A 110 2.28 -9.17 -3.53
C LEU A 110 1.78 -8.55 -4.85
N CYS A 111 0.48 -8.35 -5.00
CA CYS A 111 -0.08 -7.63 -6.14
C CYS A 111 0.45 -6.20 -6.24
N LEU A 112 0.48 -5.45 -5.13
CA LEU A 112 1.02 -4.09 -5.11
C LEU A 112 2.53 -4.07 -5.36
N LEU A 113 3.27 -5.06 -4.87
CA LEU A 113 4.70 -5.22 -5.10
C LEU A 113 5.00 -5.50 -6.58
N GLY A 114 4.15 -6.29 -7.24
CA GLY A 114 4.17 -6.47 -8.69
C GLY A 114 3.97 -5.15 -9.44
N VAL A 115 2.97 -4.36 -9.07
CA VAL A 115 2.72 -3.03 -9.67
C VAL A 115 3.90 -2.07 -9.43
N ALA A 116 4.48 -2.07 -8.23
CA ALA A 116 5.62 -1.22 -7.88
C ALA A 116 6.88 -1.59 -8.68
N SER A 117 7.16 -2.88 -8.86
CA SER A 117 8.33 -3.36 -9.62
C SER A 117 8.27 -2.97 -11.09
N VAL A 118 7.08 -3.02 -11.71
CA VAL A 118 6.87 -2.60 -13.10
C VAL A 118 6.96 -1.07 -13.25
N SER A 119 6.73 -0.30 -12.18
CA SER A 119 6.85 1.17 -12.21
C SER A 119 8.31 1.68 -12.13
N PHE A 120 9.32 0.80 -12.07
CA PHE A 120 10.71 1.21 -12.26
C PHE A 120 10.90 1.72 -13.70
N LYS A 121 11.02 3.05 -13.85
CA LYS A 121 11.34 3.77 -15.09
C LYS A 121 12.49 3.14 -15.92
N ARG A 122 13.37 2.37 -15.27
CA ARG A 122 14.48 1.65 -15.91
C ARG A 122 14.02 0.50 -16.81
N LEU A 123 12.99 -0.24 -16.41
CA LEU A 123 12.43 -1.34 -17.21
C LEU A 123 11.56 -0.81 -18.35
N GLU A 124 10.80 0.26 -18.10
CA GLU A 124 10.01 0.97 -19.13
C GLU A 124 10.91 1.59 -20.21
N ASN A 125 12.02 2.22 -19.83
CA ASN A 125 12.99 2.76 -20.79
C ASN A 125 13.71 1.64 -21.56
N TRP A 126 14.13 0.56 -20.89
CA TRP A 126 14.77 -0.58 -21.56
C TRP A 126 13.82 -1.25 -22.57
N PHE A 127 12.56 -1.46 -22.21
CA PHE A 127 11.56 -2.04 -23.10
C PHE A 127 11.27 -1.15 -24.31
N ASN A 128 11.14 0.17 -24.12
CA ASN A 128 10.94 1.11 -25.23
C ASN A 128 12.16 1.19 -26.15
N GLN A 129 13.38 1.07 -25.62
CA GLN A 129 14.60 1.08 -26.43
C GLN A 129 14.77 -0.20 -27.26
N ASN A 130 14.40 -1.37 -26.72
CA ASN A 130 14.54 -2.66 -27.41
C ASN A 130 13.29 -3.09 -28.22
N ARG A 131 12.26 -2.25 -28.28
CA ARG A 131 10.98 -2.53 -28.96
C ARG A 131 11.14 -2.79 -30.47
N SER A 132 12.10 -2.13 -31.11
CA SER A 132 12.38 -2.31 -32.54
C SER A 132 13.01 -3.68 -32.83
N THR A 133 13.84 -4.19 -31.92
CA THR A 133 14.51 -5.50 -32.06
C THR A 133 13.53 -6.65 -31.85
N ILE A 134 12.61 -6.53 -30.88
CA ILE A 134 11.62 -7.58 -30.58
C ILE A 134 10.58 -7.72 -31.71
N ARG A 135 10.24 -6.61 -32.39
CA ARG A 135 9.37 -6.65 -33.58
C ARG A 135 10.00 -7.31 -34.81
N GLY A 136 11.32 -7.49 -34.83
CA GLY A 136 12.01 -8.22 -35.90
C GLY A 136 12.09 -9.72 -35.67
N LEU A 137 11.66 -10.22 -34.50
CA LEU A 137 11.71 -11.63 -34.10
C LEU A 137 10.34 -12.31 -34.13
N VAL A 138 9.27 -11.57 -34.43
CA VAL A 138 7.89 -12.04 -34.66
C VAL A 138 7.52 -11.73 -36.10
#